data_AF-A0A7C4XHG0-F1
#
_entry.id   AF-A0A7C4XHG0-F1
#
_cell.length_a   1.000
_cell.length_b   1.000
_cell.length_c   1.000
_cell.angle_alpha   90.00
_cell.angle_beta   90.00
_cell.angle_gamma   90.00
#
_symmetry.space_group_name_H-M   'P 1'
#
loop_
_entity.id
_entity.type
_entity.pdbx_description
1 polymer ?
#
loop_
_entity_poly.entity_id
_entity_poly.type
_entity_poly.pdbx_seq_one_letter_code
_entity_poly.pdbx_strand_id
1 'polypeptide(L)'
;MSVTSSCSSRSCATRVPTSPPIPVTSTRIRERLAAGDVAAAARLLGRRYDLEGRVVTGEQIGRTLGVPTANLQLHEEKLVPAHGI
;
A
#
# COMPACT_ATOMS: atom_id res chain seq x y z
N MET A 1 -25.05 -37.04 11.10
CA MET A 1 -25.33 -36.30 9.85
C MET A 1 -24.35 -35.15 9.80
N SER A 2 -23.26 -35.38 9.08
CA SER A 2 -22.06 -34.54 9.06
C SER A 2 -22.11 -33.67 7.81
N VAL A 3 -22.15 -32.36 7.96
CA VAL A 3 -21.93 -31.42 6.85
C VAL A 3 -20.60 -30.71 7.08
N THR A 4 -19.53 -31.33 6.56
CA THR A 4 -18.30 -30.63 6.20
C THR A 4 -18.56 -29.87 4.90
N SER A 5 -18.47 -28.55 4.94
CA SER A 5 -18.39 -27.72 3.72
C SER A 5 -17.13 -26.87 3.78
N SER A 6 -16.06 -27.47 3.28
CA SER A 6 -14.78 -26.83 2.96
C SER A 6 -14.99 -25.74 1.90
N CYS A 7 -14.82 -24.48 2.27
CA CYS A 7 -14.68 -23.41 1.29
C CYS A 7 -13.19 -23.21 0.97
N SER A 8 -12.69 -24.03 0.06
CA SER A 8 -11.45 -23.78 -0.68
C SER A 8 -11.77 -22.93 -1.90
N SER A 9 -11.44 -21.64 -1.87
CA SER A 9 -11.18 -20.78 -3.05
C SER A 9 -11.06 -19.34 -2.54
N ARG A 10 -10.09 -18.49 -2.89
CA ARG A 10 -9.16 -18.44 -4.00
C ARG A 10 -7.97 -17.62 -3.49
N SER A 11 -6.75 -18.10 -3.74
CA SER A 11 -5.55 -17.27 -3.68
C SER A 11 -5.76 -16.06 -4.61
N CYS A 12 -6.08 -14.90 -4.03
CA CYS A 12 -5.93 -13.62 -4.70
C CYS A 12 -4.44 -13.27 -4.72
N ALA A 13 -3.66 -14.09 -5.43
CA ALA A 13 -2.35 -13.69 -5.88
C ALA A 13 -2.56 -12.48 -6.78
N THR A 14 -2.40 -11.29 -6.21
CA THR A 14 -2.37 -10.03 -6.94
C THR A 14 -1.18 -10.13 -7.86
N ARG A 15 -1.42 -10.61 -9.09
CA ARG A 15 -0.39 -10.81 -10.09
C ARG A 15 0.01 -9.41 -10.55
N VAL A 16 1.03 -8.85 -9.90
CA VAL A 16 1.57 -7.55 -10.29
C VAL A 16 2.22 -7.75 -11.67
N PRO A 17 1.85 -6.94 -12.68
CA PRO A 17 2.41 -7.09 -14.00
C PRO A 17 3.93 -6.88 -13.99
N THR A 18 4.61 -7.70 -14.76
CA THR A 18 6.06 -7.77 -14.91
C THR A 18 6.66 -6.45 -15.38
N SER A 19 7.78 -6.09 -14.75
CA SER A 19 8.71 -4.98 -14.99
C SER A 19 8.57 -4.21 -16.32
N PRO A 20 8.56 -2.85 -16.29
CA PRO A 20 8.56 -2.04 -17.51
C PRO A 20 9.90 -2.12 -18.27
N PRO A 21 9.96 -1.68 -19.54
CA PRO A 21 11.16 -1.72 -20.40
C PRO A 21 12.26 -0.71 -19.99
N ILE A 22 12.04 0.08 -18.95
CA ILE A 22 12.94 1.13 -18.46
C ILE A 22 13.74 0.57 -17.27
N PRO A 23 15.04 0.89 -17.14
CA PRO A 23 15.84 0.40 -16.02
C PRO A 23 15.22 0.78 -14.68
N VAL A 24 15.10 -0.23 -13.81
CA VAL A 24 14.62 -0.12 -12.44
C VAL A 24 15.76 0.39 -11.57
N THR A 25 15.63 1.62 -11.08
CA THR A 25 16.62 2.23 -10.17
C THR A 25 15.92 2.84 -8.96
N SER A 26 16.60 2.82 -7.82
CA SER A 26 16.08 3.37 -6.57
C SER A 26 15.76 4.87 -6.69
N THR A 27 16.53 5.61 -7.49
CA THR A 27 16.29 7.05 -7.75
C THR A 27 14.95 7.29 -8.45
N ARG A 28 14.65 6.52 -9.50
CA ARG A 28 13.37 6.66 -10.22
C ARG A 28 12.17 6.27 -9.38
N ILE A 29 12.29 5.24 -8.56
CA ILE A 29 11.21 4.85 -7.64
C ILE A 29 10.94 5.99 -6.66
N ARG A 30 12.00 6.61 -6.11
CA ARG A 30 11.88 7.77 -5.21
C ARG A 30 11.26 8.98 -5.90
N GLU A 31 11.65 9.30 -7.14
CA GLU A 31 11.03 10.38 -7.94
C GLU A 31 9.55 10.14 -8.19
N ARG A 32 9.15 8.90 -8.53
CA ARG A 32 7.74 8.56 -8.78
C ARG A 32 6.90 8.64 -7.51
N LEU A 33 7.42 8.15 -6.38
CA LEU A 33 6.75 8.30 -5.09
C LEU A 33 6.64 9.77 -4.68
N ALA A 34 7.71 10.56 -4.84
CA ALA A 34 7.70 11.99 -4.56
C ALA A 34 6.74 12.78 -5.47
N ALA A 35 6.46 12.28 -6.68
CA ALA A 35 5.45 12.82 -7.58
C ALA A 35 4.02 12.32 -7.30
N GLY A 36 3.83 11.40 -6.34
CA GLY A 36 2.54 10.79 -6.02
C GLY A 36 2.12 9.65 -6.97
N ASP A 37 2.95 9.29 -7.94
CA ASP A 37 2.69 8.20 -8.91
C ASP A 37 3.03 6.83 -8.31
N VAL A 38 2.24 6.43 -7.31
CA VAL A 38 2.37 5.13 -6.61
C VAL A 38 2.13 3.95 -7.54
N ALA A 39 1.32 4.12 -8.60
CA ALA A 39 1.06 3.08 -9.59
C ALA A 39 2.31 2.80 -10.45
N ALA A 40 3.02 3.83 -10.92
CA ALA A 40 4.29 3.64 -11.60
C ALA A 40 5.37 3.09 -10.68
N ALA A 41 5.44 3.57 -9.43
CA ALA A 41 6.36 3.02 -8.44
C ALA A 41 6.11 1.52 -8.20
N ALA A 42 4.85 1.09 -8.09
CA ALA A 42 4.48 -0.31 -7.93
C ALA A 42 4.87 -1.18 -9.14
N ARG A 43 4.71 -0.66 -10.36
CA ARG A 43 5.17 -1.35 -11.59
C ARG A 43 6.68 -1.53 -11.61
N LEU A 44 7.44 -0.53 -11.15
CA LEU A 44 8.90 -0.61 -11.05
C LEU A 44 9.35 -1.58 -9.95
N LEU A 45 8.63 -1.63 -8.83
CA LEU A 45 8.93 -2.51 -7.70
C LEU A 45 8.49 -3.96 -7.92
N GLY A 46 7.58 -4.22 -8.88
CA GLY A 46 6.95 -5.53 -9.06
C GLY A 46 6.04 -5.94 -7.89
N ARG A 47 5.77 -5.01 -6.96
CA ARG A 47 4.88 -5.19 -5.81
C ARG A 47 4.20 -3.86 -5.47
N ARG A 48 3.10 -3.93 -4.71
CA ARG A 48 2.48 -2.72 -4.15
C ARG A 48 3.45 -2.06 -3.16
N TYR A 49 3.38 -0.73 -3.09
CA TYR A 49 4.18 0.03 -2.15
C TYR A 49 3.48 0.04 -0.79
N ASP A 50 4.09 -0.60 0.21
CA ASP A 50 3.51 -0.78 1.53
C ASP A 50 4.19 0.11 2.58
N LEU A 51 3.38 0.79 3.38
CA LEU A 51 3.81 1.61 4.50
C LEU A 51 3.64 0.83 5.81
N GLU A 52 4.61 1.01 6.70
CA GLU A 52 4.59 0.43 8.04
C GLU A 52 4.84 1.55 9.03
N GLY A 53 4.09 1.55 10.12
CA GLY A 53 4.14 2.60 11.12
C GLY A 53 3.33 2.23 12.36
N ARG A 54 3.53 3.01 13.42
CA ARG A 54 2.78 2.86 14.66
C ARG A 54 1.41 3.53 14.50
N VAL A 55 0.34 2.82 14.81
CA VAL A 55 -0.98 3.44 14.93
C VAL A 55 -0.97 4.34 16.16
N VAL A 56 -1.28 5.61 15.96
CA VAL A 56 -1.34 6.62 17.01
C VAL A 56 -2.73 7.23 17.11
N THR A 57 -3.05 7.71 18.29
CA THR A 57 -4.28 8.48 18.50
C THR A 57 -4.12 9.86 17.88
N GLY A 58 -4.89 10.13 16.82
CA GLY A 58 -5.00 11.46 16.20
C GLY A 58 -6.36 12.10 16.52
N GLU A 59 -6.88 12.92 15.61
CA GLU A 59 -8.15 13.66 15.79
C GLU A 59 -9.41 12.78 15.81
N GLN A 60 -9.28 11.47 15.55
CA GLN A 60 -10.36 10.48 15.59
C GLN A 60 -11.62 10.86 14.78
N ILE A 61 -11.50 11.70 13.73
CA ILE A 61 -12.61 12.18 12.88
C ILE A 61 -13.46 11.02 12.34
N GLY A 62 -12.82 9.88 12.01
CA GLY A 62 -13.53 8.69 11.56
C GLY A 62 -14.61 8.20 12.52
N ARG A 63 -14.45 8.37 13.85
CA ARG A 63 -15.48 8.01 14.82
C ARG A 63 -16.74 8.86 14.67
N THR A 64 -16.58 10.15 14.38
CA THR A 64 -17.69 11.08 14.12
C THR A 64 -18.44 10.72 12.84
N LEU A 65 -17.73 10.23 11.83
CA LEU A 65 -18.28 9.82 10.53
C LEU A 65 -18.76 8.35 10.50
N GLY A 66 -18.57 7.59 11.57
CA GLY A 66 -18.87 6.15 11.61
C GLY A 66 -17.92 5.27 10.78
N VAL A 67 -16.78 5.80 10.34
CA VAL A 67 -15.78 5.09 9.54
C VAL A 67 -14.52 4.83 10.37
N PRO A 68 -14.13 3.56 10.61
CA PRO A 68 -12.92 3.27 11.38
C PRO A 68 -11.67 3.67 10.58
N THR A 69 -11.00 4.73 11.03
CA THR A 69 -9.75 5.24 10.44
C THR A 69 -8.58 5.05 11.41
N ALA A 70 -7.40 4.72 10.89
CA ALA A 70 -6.17 4.64 11.66
C ALA A 70 -5.19 5.74 11.22
N ASN A 71 -4.68 6.51 12.18
CA ASN A 71 -3.61 7.48 11.93
C ASN A 71 -2.27 6.80 12.16
N LEU A 72 -1.36 6.84 11.18
CA LEU A 72 -0.08 6.16 11.23
C LEU A 72 1.05 7.18 11.47
N GLN A 73 1.86 6.93 12.49
CA GLN A 73 3.16 7.55 12.67
C GLN A 73 4.21 6.71 11.94
N LEU A 74 4.78 7.28 10.88
CA LEU A 74 5.80 6.63 10.04
C LEU A 74 7.20 6.97 10.54
N HIS A 75 8.18 6.10 10.26
CA HIS A 75 9.59 6.38 10.50
C HIS A 75 10.11 7.43 9.50
N GLU A 76 10.95 8.35 9.96
CA GLU A 76 11.49 9.47 9.16
C GLU A 76 12.30 9.00 7.93
N GLU A 77 12.90 7.81 8.01
CA GLU A 77 13.68 7.22 6.92
C GLU A 77 12.80 6.63 5.80
N LYS A 78 11.50 6.48 6.03
CA LYS A 78 10.58 5.88 5.06
C LYS A 78 9.99 6.94 4.15
N LEU A 79 10.23 6.79 2.84
CA LEU A 79 9.72 7.72 1.84
C LEU A 79 8.20 7.61 1.72
N VAL A 80 7.49 8.68 2.04
CA VAL A 80 6.03 8.75 1.86
C VAL A 80 5.70 9.32 0.48
N PRO A 81 4.66 8.84 -0.21
CA PRO A 81 4.18 9.48 -1.42
C PRO A 81 3.83 10.95 -1.22
N ALA A 82 3.72 11.69 -2.32
CA ALA A 82 3.19 13.05 -2.29
C ALA A 82 1.83 13.11 -1.58
N HIS A 83 1.54 14.26 -0.96
CA HIS A 83 0.27 14.48 -0.31
C HIS A 83 -0.89 14.36 -1.32
N GLY A 84 -1.88 13.54 -0.99
CA GLY A 84 -3.02 13.22 -1.84
C GLY A 84 -3.94 12.19 -1.20
N ILE A 85 -5.05 11.88 -1.87
CA ILE A 85 -6.05 10.87 -1.50
C ILE A 85 -6.06 9.78 -2.58
#